data_AF-A0A1F9A2S5-F1
#
_entry.id   AF-A0A1F9A2S5-F1
#
_cell.length_a   1.000
_cell.length_b   1.000
_cell.length_c   1.000
_cell.angle_alpha   90.00
_cell.angle_beta   90.00
_cell.angle_gamma   90.00
#
_symmetry.space_group_name_H-M   'P 1'
#
loop_
_entity.id
_entity.type
_entity.pdbx_description
1 polymer ?
#
loop_
_entity_poly.entity_id
_entity_poly.type
_entity_poly.pdbx_seq_one_letter_code
_entity_poly.pdbx_strand_id
1 'polypeptide(L)'
;MSKPGIRDSLRNFVGYAGQKDGRIGCACIIVMMMVIMAFGVRPSSAAEAPSSAGTASGTLTINGKGIPLKYSYAMDQPNTFNAAKTDIAVLLTEKPLAEGALKGIGDLSDAARKQHGWAFFKIDTDGNPIYELIDHPSLNSQIQMSGITRAGFLPKRRGKDRVEGSFATSKPEDFMGYKYEIEAEFSAPLLKAKLPEPLPDAKTGMALPANGGEPGKAYKAHRMAILIKDIAALRRTTPEAKDLSDSDLEKMIDFMQAISPAAPRVKRGYIKGDRAVLYVEGILEGKKNYGTVELAAKGKTWYIVKENWSDTPPKK
;
A
#
# COMPACT_ATOMS: atom_id res chain seq x y z
N MET A 1 53.97 7.13 -9.88
CA MET A 1 54.30 7.04 -8.45
C MET A 1 53.23 6.19 -7.79
N SER A 2 53.56 4.93 -7.51
CA SER A 2 52.65 3.92 -6.94
C SER A 2 53.12 3.58 -5.53
N LYS A 3 52.19 3.52 -4.57
CA LYS A 3 52.37 2.90 -3.24
C LYS A 3 51.02 2.31 -2.76
N PRO A 4 51.05 1.31 -1.86
CA PRO A 4 50.47 0.00 -2.14
C PRO A 4 49.28 -0.39 -1.25
N GLY A 5 48.65 -1.51 -1.63
CA GLY A 5 47.62 -2.20 -0.83
C GLY A 5 48.17 -2.95 0.37
N ILE A 6 47.26 -3.25 1.30
CA ILE A 6 47.49 -4.11 2.46
C ILE A 6 46.46 -5.25 2.41
N ARG A 7 46.99 -6.47 2.42
CA ARG A 7 46.29 -7.74 2.57
C ARG A 7 46.53 -8.27 3.99
N ASP A 8 45.51 -8.96 4.48
CA ASP A 8 45.53 -10.20 5.27
C ASP A 8 45.90 -10.24 6.76
N SER A 9 45.10 -11.10 7.42
CA SER A 9 45.37 -11.96 8.57
C SER A 9 44.95 -11.45 9.95
N LEU A 10 43.93 -12.09 10.53
CA LEU A 10 44.17 -13.06 11.61
C LEU A 10 42.95 -13.98 11.81
N ARG A 11 43.26 -15.26 12.00
CA ARG A 11 42.38 -16.41 12.26
C ARG A 11 42.26 -16.69 13.76
N ASN A 12 41.22 -17.46 14.09
CA ASN A 12 41.07 -18.46 15.18
C ASN A 12 40.73 -17.98 16.60
N PHE A 13 39.57 -18.47 17.08
CA PHE A 13 39.46 -19.13 18.39
C PHE A 13 38.37 -20.23 18.34
N VAL A 14 38.79 -21.47 18.61
CA VAL A 14 38.03 -22.66 19.03
C VAL A 14 37.80 -22.50 20.53
N GLY A 15 36.70 -22.79 21.24
CA GLY A 15 35.69 -23.85 21.22
C GLY A 15 35.53 -24.31 22.68
N TYR A 16 34.33 -24.62 23.18
CA TYR A 16 34.14 -25.51 24.36
C TYR A 16 32.69 -25.99 24.45
N ALA A 17 32.54 -27.25 24.85
CA ALA A 17 31.31 -28.06 24.87
C ALA A 17 30.94 -28.50 26.30
N GLY A 18 29.70 -28.97 26.47
CA GLY A 18 29.23 -29.81 27.60
C GLY A 18 28.63 -29.04 28.78
N GLN A 19 27.66 -29.53 29.57
CA GLN A 19 27.09 -30.87 29.70
C GLN A 19 25.80 -30.84 30.57
N LYS A 20 25.01 -31.91 30.39
CA LYS A 20 23.72 -32.36 30.96
C LYS A 20 23.60 -32.64 32.48
N ASP A 21 22.32 -32.64 32.90
CA ASP A 21 21.57 -33.51 33.83
C ASP A 21 21.90 -33.59 35.33
N GLY A 22 20.84 -33.48 36.15
CA GLY A 22 20.81 -33.90 37.55
C GLY A 22 19.41 -33.85 38.18
N ARG A 23 18.85 -35.02 38.51
CA ARG A 23 17.57 -35.27 39.22
C ARG A 23 17.79 -35.44 40.75
N ILE A 24 16.66 -35.56 41.48
CA ILE A 24 16.42 -36.17 42.83
C ILE A 24 16.67 -35.22 44.02
N GLY A 25 15.86 -35.09 45.08
CA GLY A 25 14.61 -35.74 45.53
C GLY A 25 13.88 -34.85 46.57
N CYS A 26 12.60 -35.12 46.86
CA CYS A 26 12.12 -35.86 48.05
C CYS A 26 11.98 -34.99 49.33
N ALA A 27 10.74 -34.66 49.72
CA ALA A 27 10.26 -34.64 51.11
C ALA A 27 8.78 -34.22 51.21
N CYS A 28 7.95 -35.11 51.77
CA CYS A 28 6.62 -34.81 52.32
C CYS A 28 6.75 -33.90 53.55
N ILE A 29 5.97 -32.82 53.63
CA ILE A 29 5.39 -32.33 54.89
C ILE A 29 3.98 -31.79 54.62
N ILE A 30 3.01 -32.40 55.28
CA ILE A 30 1.63 -31.94 55.43
C ILE A 30 1.63 -30.92 56.58
N VAL A 31 1.26 -29.66 56.32
CA VAL A 31 0.67 -28.77 57.32
C VAL A 31 -0.47 -28.00 56.67
N MET A 32 -1.67 -28.34 57.13
CA MET A 32 -2.93 -27.67 56.85
C MET A 32 -3.00 -26.42 57.72
N MET A 33 -3.09 -25.24 57.10
CA MET A 33 -3.36 -23.99 57.81
C MET A 33 -4.35 -23.16 56.98
N MET A 34 -5.57 -23.05 57.50
CA MET A 34 -6.62 -22.18 56.98
C MET A 34 -6.15 -20.73 57.07
N VAL A 35 -6.01 -20.08 55.91
CA VAL A 35 -5.90 -18.63 55.79
C VAL A 35 -7.10 -18.15 55.00
N ILE A 36 -7.90 -17.29 55.64
CA ILE A 36 -8.98 -16.53 55.04
C ILE A 36 -8.35 -15.55 54.04
N MET A 37 -8.45 -15.84 52.74
CA MET A 37 -8.16 -14.85 51.69
C MET A 37 -9.47 -14.21 51.23
N ALA A 38 -9.61 -12.93 51.52
CA ALA A 38 -10.52 -12.06 50.79
C ALA A 38 -10.15 -12.12 49.30
N PHE A 39 -11.06 -12.63 48.47
CA PHE A 39 -10.94 -12.56 47.02
C PHE A 39 -11.06 -11.09 46.58
N GLY A 40 -9.93 -10.39 46.59
CA GLY A 40 -9.77 -9.18 45.79
C GLY A 40 -9.86 -9.59 44.32
N VAL A 41 -10.98 -9.24 43.67
CA VAL A 41 -11.10 -9.28 42.22
C VAL A 41 -10.01 -8.38 41.66
N ARG A 42 -8.90 -8.96 41.21
CA ARG A 42 -7.94 -8.24 40.39
C ARG A 42 -8.64 -7.94 39.06
N PRO A 43 -8.79 -6.68 38.64
CA PRO A 43 -9.17 -6.41 37.27
C PRO A 43 -8.13 -7.10 36.40
N SER A 44 -8.60 -8.03 35.57
CA SER A 44 -7.78 -8.64 34.54
C SER A 44 -7.36 -7.49 33.64
N SER A 45 -6.10 -7.06 33.74
CA SER A 45 -5.49 -6.23 32.71
C SER A 45 -5.57 -7.04 31.43
N ALA A 46 -6.57 -6.73 30.60
CA ALA A 46 -6.56 -7.11 29.21
C ALA A 46 -5.27 -6.52 28.65
N ALA A 47 -4.30 -7.38 28.34
CA ALA A 47 -3.21 -7.00 27.47
C ALA A 47 -3.85 -6.69 26.12
N GLU A 48 -4.23 -5.43 25.91
CA GLU A 48 -4.55 -4.93 24.59
C GLU A 48 -3.37 -5.29 23.70
N ALA A 49 -3.63 -6.12 22.68
CA ALA A 49 -2.68 -6.30 21.59
C ALA A 49 -2.21 -4.91 21.17
N PRO A 50 -0.90 -4.67 20.98
CA PRO A 50 -0.38 -3.35 20.67
C PRO A 50 -1.20 -2.79 19.53
N SER A 51 -1.99 -1.76 19.83
CA SER A 51 -2.85 -1.16 18.83
C SER A 51 -1.91 -0.69 17.72
N SER A 52 -2.17 -1.09 16.49
CA SER A 52 -1.41 -0.61 15.33
C SER A 52 -1.54 0.92 15.14
N ALA A 53 -2.36 1.56 15.96
CA ALA A 53 -2.57 2.99 16.02
C ALA A 53 -1.50 3.67 16.87
N GLY A 54 -0.91 4.71 16.30
CA GLY A 54 -0.23 5.76 17.02
C GLY A 54 -1.18 6.81 17.56
N THR A 55 -0.60 7.85 18.16
CA THR A 55 -1.31 9.03 18.64
C THR A 55 -1.13 10.19 17.66
N ALA A 56 -2.15 11.03 17.56
CA ALA A 56 -2.09 12.35 16.94
C ALA A 56 -2.70 13.39 17.88
N SER A 57 -2.25 14.62 17.77
CA SER A 57 -2.84 15.77 18.46
C SER A 57 -2.80 16.97 17.54
N GLY A 58 -3.97 17.53 17.24
CA GLY A 58 -4.07 18.65 16.32
C GLY A 58 -5.45 18.76 15.70
N THR A 59 -5.56 19.63 14.70
CA THR A 59 -6.80 19.88 13.98
C THR A 59 -6.59 19.92 12.48
N LEU A 60 -7.62 19.46 11.75
CA LEU A 60 -7.80 19.71 10.34
C LEU A 60 -9.02 20.63 10.20
N THR A 61 -8.86 21.77 9.54
CA THR A 61 -9.90 22.79 9.39
C THR A 61 -10.20 23.05 7.92
N ILE A 62 -11.47 22.94 7.55
CA ILE A 62 -11.99 23.29 6.23
C ILE A 62 -13.13 24.30 6.37
N ASN A 63 -12.98 25.46 5.74
CA ASN A 63 -13.95 26.56 5.79
C ASN A 63 -14.32 26.96 7.23
N GLY A 64 -13.32 26.99 8.12
CA GLY A 64 -13.51 27.32 9.54
C GLY A 64 -14.16 26.22 10.38
N LYS A 65 -14.51 25.08 9.79
CA LYS A 65 -14.99 23.90 10.53
C LYS A 65 -13.81 22.95 10.77
N GLY A 66 -13.44 22.80 12.03
CA GLY A 66 -12.34 21.93 12.45
C GLY A 66 -12.81 20.55 12.91
N ILE A 67 -12.01 19.52 12.64
CA ILE A 67 -12.10 18.21 13.28
C ILE A 67 -10.80 17.91 14.05
N PRO A 68 -10.89 17.25 15.21
CA PRO A 68 -9.70 16.85 15.95
C PRO A 68 -9.05 15.62 15.33
N LEU A 69 -7.73 15.64 15.15
CA LEU A 69 -6.95 14.47 14.72
C LEU A 69 -6.36 13.80 15.96
N LYS A 70 -6.73 12.53 16.20
CA LYS A 70 -6.46 11.82 17.47
C LYS A 70 -5.61 10.57 17.28
N TYR A 71 -5.72 9.93 16.12
CA TYR A 71 -5.04 8.68 15.81
C TYR A 71 -4.10 8.90 14.65
N SER A 72 -2.98 8.18 14.65
CA SER A 72 -2.03 8.19 13.54
C SER A 72 -1.68 6.77 13.12
N TYR A 73 -1.41 6.61 11.84
CA TYR A 73 -0.93 5.37 11.25
C TYR A 73 0.18 5.71 10.28
N ALA A 74 1.23 4.90 10.24
CA ALA A 74 2.30 5.08 9.29
C ALA A 74 2.65 3.78 8.60
N MET A 75 3.01 3.88 7.33
CA MET A 75 3.34 2.73 6.50
C MET A 75 4.48 3.06 5.56
N ASP A 76 5.49 2.19 5.53
CA ASP A 76 6.51 2.16 4.51
C ASP A 76 5.94 1.46 3.27
N GLN A 77 5.76 2.20 2.18
CA GLN A 77 5.10 1.72 0.96
C GLN A 77 5.99 1.98 -0.28
N PRO A 78 5.86 1.20 -1.37
CA PRO A 78 6.62 1.44 -2.59
C PRO A 78 6.50 2.88 -3.08
N ASN A 79 7.64 3.47 -3.46
CA ASN A 79 7.63 4.80 -4.06
C ASN A 79 6.94 4.76 -5.42
N THR A 80 6.13 5.79 -5.69
CA THR A 80 5.27 5.87 -6.88
C THR A 80 6.07 5.86 -8.19
N PHE A 81 7.28 6.42 -8.19
CA PHE A 81 8.12 6.58 -9.39
C PHE A 81 9.25 5.54 -9.46
N ASN A 82 9.66 4.97 -8.33
CA ASN A 82 10.73 3.99 -8.27
C ASN A 82 10.42 2.93 -7.21
N ALA A 83 9.91 1.78 -7.65
CA ALA A 83 9.55 0.67 -6.76
C ALA A 83 10.72 0.07 -5.95
N ALA A 84 11.99 0.39 -6.27
CA ALA A 84 13.14 0.01 -5.46
C ALA A 84 13.37 0.94 -4.25
N LYS A 85 12.68 2.08 -4.23
CA LYS A 85 12.60 3.00 -3.09
C LYS A 85 11.25 2.86 -2.40
N THR A 86 11.17 3.35 -1.19
CA THR A 86 9.92 3.42 -0.43
C THR A 86 9.68 4.84 0.06
N ASP A 87 8.40 5.20 0.15
CA ASP A 87 7.91 6.44 0.73
C ASP A 87 7.26 6.12 2.08
N ILE A 88 7.27 7.07 3.00
CA ILE A 88 6.51 6.97 4.25
C ILE A 88 5.13 7.56 4.01
N ALA A 89 4.11 6.72 4.12
CA ALA A 89 2.72 7.14 4.21
C ALA A 89 2.40 7.48 5.67
N VAL A 90 1.69 8.58 5.90
CA VAL A 90 1.13 8.94 7.21
C VAL A 90 -0.35 9.22 7.04
N LEU A 91 -1.19 8.63 7.88
CA LEU A 91 -2.62 8.86 7.94
C LEU A 91 -2.98 9.33 9.34
N LEU A 92 -3.60 10.51 9.43
CA LEU A 92 -4.12 11.10 10.66
C LEU A 92 -5.64 11.06 10.61
N THR A 93 -6.28 10.59 11.68
CA THR A 93 -7.74 10.38 11.68
C THR A 93 -8.41 10.89 12.95
N GLU A 94 -9.66 11.32 12.82
CA GLU A 94 -10.51 11.68 13.97
C GLU A 94 -10.91 10.46 14.79
N LYS A 95 -11.25 9.37 14.10
CA LYS A 95 -11.73 8.10 14.67
C LYS A 95 -10.73 6.98 14.38
N PRO A 96 -10.63 5.94 15.23
CA PRO A 96 -9.76 4.82 14.95
C PRO A 96 -10.21 4.10 13.68
N LEU A 97 -9.26 3.53 12.93
CA LEU A 97 -9.58 2.69 11.79
C LEU A 97 -10.35 1.45 12.24
N ALA A 98 -11.24 0.97 11.39
CA ALA A 98 -11.96 -0.29 11.64
C ALA A 98 -10.99 -1.46 11.85
N GLU A 99 -11.38 -2.42 12.68
CA GLU A 99 -10.58 -3.62 12.91
C GLU A 99 -10.26 -4.33 11.58
N GLY A 100 -8.99 -4.69 11.40
CA GLY A 100 -8.54 -5.35 10.17
C GLY A 100 -8.41 -4.44 8.95
N ALA A 101 -8.69 -3.13 9.03
CA ALA A 101 -8.55 -2.20 7.90
C ALA A 101 -7.12 -2.13 7.34
N LEU A 102 -6.12 -2.44 8.17
CA LEU A 102 -4.71 -2.47 7.78
C LEU A 102 -4.25 -3.84 7.25
N LYS A 103 -5.11 -4.86 7.27
CA LYS A 103 -4.72 -6.23 6.97
C LYS A 103 -4.51 -6.40 5.45
N GLY A 104 -3.25 -6.55 5.06
CA GLY A 104 -2.87 -6.91 3.70
C GLY A 104 -3.01 -5.79 2.67
N ILE A 105 -3.12 -4.55 3.11
CA ILE A 105 -3.15 -3.38 2.23
C ILE A 105 -1.74 -3.04 1.72
N GLY A 106 -1.67 -2.52 0.49
CA GLY A 106 -0.44 -2.04 -0.15
C GLY A 106 -0.30 -0.52 -0.13
N ASP A 107 -1.41 0.22 0.05
CA ASP A 107 -1.46 1.67 0.20
C ASP A 107 -2.26 2.00 1.46
N LEU A 108 -1.69 2.84 2.34
CA LEU A 108 -2.31 3.17 3.62
C LEU A 108 -3.62 3.97 3.47
N SER A 109 -3.78 4.75 2.40
CA SER A 109 -5.02 5.51 2.15
C SER A 109 -6.23 4.60 1.95
N ASP A 110 -6.03 3.35 1.51
CA ASP A 110 -7.10 2.36 1.33
C ASP A 110 -7.80 2.01 2.64
N ALA A 111 -7.10 2.11 3.77
CA ALA A 111 -7.65 1.83 5.08
C ALA A 111 -8.74 2.84 5.48
N ALA A 112 -8.65 4.08 4.98
CA ALA A 112 -9.54 5.17 5.35
C ALA A 112 -10.77 5.31 4.44
N ARG A 113 -10.86 4.56 3.32
CA ARG A 113 -11.91 4.73 2.29
C ARG A 113 -13.35 4.62 2.80
N LYS A 114 -13.58 3.94 3.92
CA LYS A 114 -14.91 3.72 4.51
C LYS A 114 -15.26 4.67 5.65
N GLN A 115 -14.42 5.67 5.92
CA GLN A 115 -14.66 6.64 6.97
C GLN A 115 -14.34 8.05 6.50
N HIS A 116 -14.94 9.02 7.18
CA HIS A 116 -14.68 10.44 6.95
C HIS A 116 -13.79 11.03 8.03
N GLY A 117 -13.21 12.19 7.74
CA GLY A 117 -12.48 13.00 8.70
C GLY A 117 -11.05 12.52 8.92
N TRP A 118 -10.21 12.69 7.90
CA TRP A 118 -8.81 12.27 7.93
C TRP A 118 -7.94 13.09 6.98
N ALA A 119 -6.64 13.09 7.26
CA ALA A 119 -5.60 13.66 6.42
C ALA A 119 -4.54 12.61 6.13
N PHE A 120 -4.17 12.46 4.86
CA PHE A 120 -3.19 11.49 4.39
C PHE A 120 -2.04 12.20 3.68
N PHE A 121 -0.83 11.77 3.97
CA PHE A 121 0.40 12.32 3.41
C PHE A 121 1.31 11.20 2.91
N LYS A 122 2.02 11.42 1.79
CA LYS A 122 3.21 10.65 1.43
C LYS A 122 4.43 11.54 1.54
N ILE A 123 5.47 11.03 2.18
CA ILE A 123 6.75 11.71 2.37
C ILE A 123 7.82 10.89 1.67
N ASP A 124 8.62 11.55 0.83
CA ASP A 124 9.73 10.90 0.13
C ASP A 124 10.91 10.55 1.06
N THR A 125 11.94 9.93 0.46
CA THR A 125 13.17 9.54 1.16
C THR A 125 13.93 10.72 1.75
N ASP A 126 13.78 11.91 1.18
CA ASP A 126 14.48 13.13 1.57
C ASP A 126 13.72 13.89 2.67
N GLY A 127 12.48 13.47 2.96
CA GLY A 127 11.64 14.09 3.98
C GLY A 127 10.66 15.12 3.46
N ASN A 128 10.51 15.25 2.14
CA ASN A 128 9.56 16.17 1.55
C ASN A 128 8.18 15.53 1.44
N PRO A 129 7.12 16.22 1.87
CA PRO A 129 5.77 15.80 1.54
C PRO A 129 5.55 15.96 0.02
N ILE A 130 5.17 14.87 -0.64
CA ILE A 130 5.01 14.80 -2.12
C ILE A 130 3.57 14.51 -2.54
N TYR A 131 2.72 14.15 -1.59
CA TYR A 131 1.32 13.85 -1.82
C TYR A 131 0.52 14.14 -0.56
N GLU A 132 -0.67 14.71 -0.76
CA GLU A 132 -1.59 15.08 0.30
C GLU A 132 -3.02 14.79 -0.18
N LEU A 133 -3.78 14.09 0.65
CA LEU A 133 -5.18 13.74 0.39
C LEU A 133 -6.00 13.98 1.65
N ILE A 134 -7.04 14.78 1.54
CA ILE A 134 -7.85 15.25 2.66
C ILE A 134 -9.30 14.84 2.46
N ASP A 135 -9.87 14.22 3.49
CA ASP A 135 -11.31 13.99 3.61
C ASP A 135 -11.84 14.75 4.83
N HIS A 136 -12.90 15.52 4.60
CA HIS A 136 -13.52 16.34 5.62
C HIS A 136 -15.03 16.46 5.36
N PRO A 137 -15.90 16.41 6.39
CA PRO A 137 -17.35 16.52 6.21
C PRO A 137 -17.86 17.81 5.54
N SER A 138 -17.03 18.86 5.50
CA SER A 138 -17.33 20.12 4.81
C SER A 138 -17.04 20.11 3.32
N LEU A 139 -16.45 19.03 2.79
CA LEU A 139 -16.10 18.90 1.38
C LEU A 139 -17.16 18.09 0.63
N ASN A 140 -17.43 18.48 -0.61
CA ASN A 140 -18.26 17.68 -1.52
C ASN A 140 -17.48 16.51 -2.15
N SER A 141 -16.15 16.59 -2.14
CA SER A 141 -15.22 15.58 -2.61
C SER A 141 -13.88 15.74 -1.90
N GLN A 142 -13.06 14.70 -1.86
CA GLN A 142 -11.72 14.79 -1.29
C GLN A 142 -10.87 15.85 -2.00
N ILE A 143 -10.02 16.53 -1.24
CA ILE A 143 -8.98 17.41 -1.77
C ILE A 143 -7.73 16.57 -1.99
N GLN A 144 -7.21 16.57 -3.22
CA GLN A 144 -5.99 15.85 -3.57
C GLN A 144 -4.94 16.81 -4.13
N MET A 145 -3.70 16.67 -3.66
CA MET A 145 -2.55 17.45 -4.10
C MET A 145 -1.35 16.53 -4.31
N SER A 146 -0.62 16.75 -5.40
CA SER A 146 0.56 15.95 -5.78
C SER A 146 1.71 16.87 -6.21
N GLY A 147 2.94 16.51 -5.84
CA GLY A 147 4.14 17.30 -6.12
C GLY A 147 4.37 18.33 -5.02
N ILE A 148 3.67 19.47 -5.09
CA ILE A 148 3.75 20.53 -4.08
C ILE A 148 2.54 20.41 -3.16
N THR A 149 2.77 19.99 -1.92
CA THR A 149 1.75 19.95 -0.85
C THR A 149 1.60 21.31 -0.18
N ARG A 150 0.50 21.50 0.55
CA ARG A 150 0.24 22.77 1.28
C ARG A 150 0.76 22.70 2.70
N ALA A 151 0.65 21.53 3.33
CA ALA A 151 1.26 21.29 4.63
C ALA A 151 2.75 20.99 4.46
N GLY A 152 3.58 21.65 5.27
CA GLY A 152 4.97 21.27 5.50
C GLY A 152 5.05 20.09 6.46
N PHE A 153 6.15 19.33 6.40
CA PHE A 153 6.45 18.25 7.34
C PHE A 153 7.71 18.58 8.14
N LEU A 154 7.61 18.50 9.47
CA LEU A 154 8.73 18.66 10.39
C LEU A 154 9.00 17.32 11.09
N PRO A 155 10.06 16.57 10.71
CA PRO A 155 10.37 15.30 11.34
C PRO A 155 10.89 15.50 12.77
N LYS A 156 10.36 14.72 13.71
CA LYS A 156 10.89 14.59 15.07
C LYS A 156 11.70 13.30 15.23
N ARG A 157 11.22 12.19 14.64
CA ARG A 157 11.90 10.89 14.65
C ARG A 157 11.57 10.11 13.37
N ARG A 158 12.60 9.48 12.79
CA ARG A 158 12.46 8.54 11.67
C ARG A 158 13.26 7.27 11.96
N GLY A 159 12.57 6.22 12.39
CA GLY A 159 13.14 4.91 12.71
C GLY A 159 12.57 3.80 11.83
N LYS A 160 13.10 2.58 12.01
CA LYS A 160 12.61 1.38 11.29
C LYS A 160 11.25 0.90 11.78
N ASP A 161 10.88 1.27 12.99
CA ASP A 161 9.73 0.80 13.75
C ASP A 161 8.72 1.91 14.09
N ARG A 162 9.12 3.19 13.92
CA ARG A 162 8.33 4.35 14.32
C ARG A 162 8.71 5.59 13.51
N VAL A 163 7.71 6.43 13.26
CA VAL A 163 7.88 7.78 12.73
C VAL A 163 7.11 8.77 13.60
N GLU A 164 7.72 9.94 13.83
CA GLU A 164 7.17 11.04 14.61
C GLU A 164 7.46 12.35 13.90
N GLY A 165 6.54 13.29 13.97
CA GLY A 165 6.70 14.61 13.39
C GLY A 165 5.43 15.43 13.46
N SER A 166 5.40 16.52 12.72
CA SER A 166 4.21 17.35 12.58
C SER A 166 3.94 17.73 11.13
N PHE A 167 2.67 17.92 10.82
CA PHE A 167 2.20 18.54 9.59
C PHE A 167 1.55 19.87 9.94
N ALA A 168 1.96 20.94 9.25
CA ALA A 168 1.37 22.25 9.44
C ALA A 168 1.33 23.04 8.14
N THR A 169 0.21 23.72 7.88
CA THR A 169 0.17 24.84 6.93
C THR A 169 0.81 26.07 7.56
N SER A 170 1.55 26.86 6.79
CA SER A 170 2.18 28.10 7.32
C SER A 170 1.17 29.17 7.73
N LYS A 171 -0.02 29.13 7.13
CA LYS A 171 -1.19 29.98 7.33
C LYS A 171 -2.40 29.28 6.72
N PRO A 172 -3.64 29.73 6.96
CA PRO A 172 -4.79 29.30 6.18
C PRO A 172 -4.55 29.50 4.68
N GLU A 173 -4.74 28.45 3.89
CA GLU A 173 -4.53 28.43 2.44
C GLU A 173 -5.87 28.40 1.71
N ASP A 174 -5.99 29.13 0.59
CA ASP A 174 -7.12 28.98 -0.33
C ASP A 174 -6.77 27.92 -1.39
N PHE A 175 -7.53 26.82 -1.43
CA PHE A 175 -7.34 25.74 -2.39
C PHE A 175 -8.67 25.26 -2.95
N MET A 176 -8.83 25.32 -4.28
CA MET A 176 -10.06 24.93 -4.98
C MET A 176 -11.35 25.56 -4.39
N GLY A 177 -11.25 26.80 -3.90
CA GLY A 177 -12.38 27.51 -3.28
C GLY A 177 -12.67 27.13 -1.82
N TYR A 178 -11.82 26.31 -1.19
CA TYR A 178 -11.89 25.99 0.23
C TYR A 178 -10.76 26.68 0.99
N LYS A 179 -11.07 27.19 2.18
CA LYS A 179 -10.07 27.60 3.16
C LYS A 179 -9.59 26.37 3.93
N TYR A 180 -8.33 26.02 3.74
CA TYR A 180 -7.68 24.82 4.26
C TYR A 180 -6.63 25.21 5.30
N GLU A 181 -6.63 24.50 6.44
CA GLU A 181 -5.60 24.60 7.46
C GLU A 181 -5.43 23.25 8.16
N ILE A 182 -4.19 22.87 8.41
CA ILE A 182 -3.86 21.73 9.26
C ILE A 182 -2.74 22.12 10.21
N GLU A 183 -2.84 21.66 11.44
CA GLU A 183 -1.76 21.67 12.41
C GLU A 183 -1.90 20.43 13.28
N ALA A 184 -0.98 19.47 13.14
CA ALA A 184 -1.02 18.24 13.91
C ALA A 184 0.36 17.64 14.15
N GLU A 185 0.59 17.20 15.38
CA GLU A 185 1.72 16.36 15.76
C GLU A 185 1.28 14.90 15.82
N PHE A 186 2.21 13.97 15.56
CA PHE A 186 1.92 12.54 15.63
C PHE A 186 3.12 11.69 16.05
N SER A 187 2.81 10.48 16.54
CA SER A 187 3.76 9.39 16.77
C SER A 187 3.09 8.07 16.40
N ALA A 188 3.58 7.43 15.33
CA ALA A 188 2.99 6.21 14.78
C ALA A 188 4.01 5.07 14.65
N PRO A 189 3.66 3.84 15.05
CA PRO A 189 4.39 2.65 14.60
C PRO A 189 4.51 2.63 13.08
N LEU A 190 5.69 2.31 12.57
CA LEU A 190 5.94 2.23 11.13
C LEU A 190 5.65 0.80 10.64
N LEU A 191 4.52 0.64 9.96
CA LEU A 191 4.12 -0.62 9.35
C LEU A 191 4.87 -0.83 8.03
N LYS A 192 4.90 -2.08 7.55
CA LYS A 192 5.35 -2.41 6.20
C LYS A 192 4.13 -2.69 5.33
N ALA A 193 4.04 -2.03 4.19
CA ALA A 193 3.03 -2.34 3.19
C ALA A 193 3.15 -3.81 2.77
N LYS A 194 2.02 -4.47 2.52
CA LYS A 194 2.04 -5.74 1.83
C LYS A 194 2.39 -5.45 0.38
N LEU A 195 3.62 -5.75 0.00
CA LEU A 195 4.01 -5.68 -1.41
C LEU A 195 3.16 -6.66 -2.21
N PRO A 196 2.63 -6.25 -3.37
CA PRO A 196 2.03 -7.21 -4.28
C PRO A 196 3.08 -8.26 -4.61
N GLU A 197 2.67 -9.52 -4.63
CA GLU A 197 3.58 -10.58 -5.07
C GLU A 197 4.13 -10.22 -6.45
N PRO A 198 5.44 -10.41 -6.70
CA PRO A 198 6.04 -10.15 -8.00
C PRO A 198 5.23 -10.81 -9.11
N LEU A 199 5.12 -10.13 -10.25
CA LEU A 199 4.50 -10.70 -11.44
C LEU A 199 5.24 -11.99 -11.85
N PRO A 200 4.53 -13.02 -12.35
CA PRO A 200 5.18 -14.19 -12.90
C PRO A 200 6.16 -13.80 -14.01
N ASP A 201 7.35 -14.39 -14.02
CA ASP A 201 8.36 -14.17 -15.04
C ASP A 201 8.97 -15.51 -15.49
N ALA A 202 10.02 -15.45 -16.31
CA ALA A 202 10.70 -16.66 -16.79
C ALA A 202 11.31 -17.52 -15.66
N LYS A 203 11.57 -16.93 -14.48
CA LYS A 203 12.16 -17.64 -13.34
C LYS A 203 11.10 -18.21 -12.39
N THR A 204 9.95 -17.56 -12.32
CA THR A 204 8.94 -17.81 -11.28
C THR A 204 7.62 -18.37 -11.83
N GLY A 205 7.40 -18.31 -13.15
CA GLY A 205 6.19 -18.79 -13.81
C GLY A 205 6.48 -19.65 -15.05
N MET A 206 5.43 -20.30 -15.55
CA MET A 206 5.47 -21.07 -16.79
C MET A 206 5.20 -20.15 -17.98
N ALA A 207 5.93 -20.35 -19.09
CA ALA A 207 5.67 -19.60 -20.31
C ALA A 207 4.28 -19.93 -20.87
N LEU A 208 3.52 -18.89 -21.24
CA LEU A 208 2.25 -19.04 -21.91
C LEU A 208 2.44 -19.31 -23.41
N PRO A 209 1.44 -19.92 -24.08
CA PRO A 209 1.43 -20.04 -25.54
C PRO A 209 1.53 -18.66 -26.23
N ALA A 210 1.88 -18.63 -27.52
CA ALA A 210 2.12 -17.39 -28.26
C ALA A 210 0.93 -16.39 -28.24
N ASN A 211 -0.30 -16.90 -28.15
CA ASN A 211 -1.51 -16.09 -28.03
C ASN A 211 -1.90 -15.74 -26.57
N GLY A 212 -1.07 -16.12 -25.59
CA GLY A 212 -1.31 -15.92 -24.16
C GLY A 212 -2.24 -16.94 -23.51
N GLY A 213 -2.70 -17.98 -24.22
CA GLY A 213 -3.63 -18.98 -23.69
C GLY A 213 -4.96 -18.36 -23.22
N GLU A 214 -5.55 -18.92 -22.15
CA GLU A 214 -6.79 -18.39 -21.55
C GLU A 214 -6.66 -16.94 -21.03
N PRO A 215 -5.56 -16.53 -20.34
CA PRO A 215 -5.33 -15.12 -20.01
C PRO A 215 -5.33 -14.21 -21.26
N GLY A 216 -4.66 -14.63 -22.33
CA GLY A 216 -4.62 -13.89 -23.59
C GLY A 216 -5.98 -13.73 -24.26
N LYS A 217 -6.81 -14.78 -24.19
CA LYS A 217 -8.20 -14.73 -24.67
C LYS A 217 -9.05 -13.75 -23.86
N ALA A 218 -8.92 -13.75 -22.53
CA ALA A 218 -9.63 -12.81 -21.66
C ALA A 218 -9.22 -11.36 -21.94
N TYR A 219 -7.92 -11.10 -22.09
CA TYR A 219 -7.42 -9.77 -22.47
C TYR A 219 -7.95 -9.31 -23.83
N LYS A 220 -7.94 -10.18 -24.84
CA LYS A 220 -8.51 -9.84 -26.16
C LYS A 220 -10.00 -9.50 -26.07
N ALA A 221 -10.77 -10.24 -25.28
CA ALA A 221 -12.19 -9.96 -25.05
C ALA A 221 -12.40 -8.61 -24.36
N HIS A 222 -11.60 -8.31 -23.32
CA HIS A 222 -11.61 -7.02 -22.64
C HIS A 222 -11.30 -5.86 -23.61
N ARG A 223 -10.25 -5.98 -24.43
CA ARG A 223 -9.91 -4.96 -25.44
C ARG A 223 -10.99 -4.76 -26.49
N MET A 224 -11.63 -5.84 -26.94
CA MET A 224 -12.77 -5.74 -27.85
C MET A 224 -13.94 -5.00 -27.20
N ALA A 225 -14.22 -5.29 -25.93
CA ALA A 225 -15.29 -4.63 -25.18
C ALA A 225 -15.03 -3.12 -25.02
N ILE A 226 -13.79 -2.70 -24.76
CA ILE A 226 -13.39 -1.29 -24.80
C ILE A 226 -13.63 -0.71 -26.20
N LEU A 227 -13.14 -1.37 -27.25
CA LEU A 227 -13.19 -0.87 -28.62
C LEU A 227 -14.62 -0.60 -29.11
N ILE A 228 -15.55 -1.50 -28.82
CA ILE A 228 -16.96 -1.37 -29.25
C ILE A 228 -17.87 -0.78 -28.18
N LYS A 229 -17.30 -0.27 -27.07
CA LYS A 229 -18.00 0.25 -25.90
C LYS A 229 -19.04 -0.72 -25.30
N ASP A 230 -18.74 -2.02 -25.28
CA ASP A 230 -19.61 -3.05 -24.67
C ASP A 230 -19.47 -3.04 -23.14
N ILE A 231 -20.29 -2.18 -22.52
CA ILE A 231 -20.40 -2.03 -21.06
C ILE A 231 -20.69 -3.37 -20.37
N ALA A 232 -21.57 -4.20 -20.94
CA ALA A 232 -21.96 -5.48 -20.34
C ALA A 232 -20.80 -6.49 -20.36
N ALA A 233 -20.00 -6.52 -21.42
CA ALA A 233 -18.76 -7.32 -21.45
C ALA A 233 -17.69 -6.78 -20.51
N LEU A 234 -17.57 -5.46 -20.35
CA LEU A 234 -16.62 -4.87 -19.41
C LEU A 234 -16.93 -5.24 -17.96
N ARG A 235 -18.19 -5.12 -17.53
CA ARG A 235 -18.60 -5.55 -16.17
C ARG A 235 -18.36 -7.04 -15.89
N ARG A 236 -18.22 -7.87 -16.92
CA ARG A 236 -17.86 -9.30 -16.81
C ARG A 236 -16.36 -9.54 -16.69
N THR A 237 -15.53 -8.66 -17.24
CA THR A 237 -14.06 -8.83 -17.31
C THR A 237 -13.28 -7.94 -16.36
N THR A 238 -13.95 -6.95 -15.76
CA THR A 238 -13.39 -5.98 -14.81
C THR A 238 -14.32 -5.88 -13.60
N PRO A 239 -13.99 -6.52 -12.46
CA PRO A 239 -14.84 -6.53 -11.28
C PRO A 239 -15.20 -5.13 -10.77
N GLU A 240 -14.25 -4.18 -10.81
CA GLU A 240 -14.41 -2.80 -10.36
C GLU A 240 -15.45 -2.03 -11.20
N ALA A 241 -15.63 -2.43 -12.46
CA ALA A 241 -16.61 -1.79 -13.33
C ALA A 241 -18.05 -2.02 -12.86
N LYS A 242 -18.31 -2.92 -11.91
CA LYS A 242 -19.66 -3.18 -11.37
C LYS A 242 -20.17 -2.04 -10.49
N ASP A 243 -19.28 -1.30 -9.85
CA ASP A 243 -19.65 -0.25 -8.90
C ASP A 243 -19.80 1.14 -9.57
N LEU A 244 -19.49 1.23 -10.87
CA LEU A 244 -19.61 2.45 -11.67
C LEU A 244 -20.99 2.58 -12.32
N SER A 245 -21.44 3.82 -12.50
CA SER A 245 -22.57 4.13 -13.39
C SER A 245 -22.18 3.88 -14.86
N ASP A 246 -23.16 3.67 -15.74
CA ASP A 246 -22.89 3.49 -17.17
C ASP A 246 -22.20 4.72 -17.77
N SER A 247 -22.64 5.94 -17.40
CA SER A 247 -22.00 7.20 -17.83
C SER A 247 -20.52 7.28 -17.41
N ASP A 248 -20.21 6.90 -16.17
CA ASP A 248 -18.81 6.96 -15.70
C ASP A 248 -17.95 5.89 -16.38
N LEU A 249 -18.53 4.71 -16.62
CA LEU A 249 -17.88 3.64 -17.35
C LEU A 249 -17.63 4.01 -18.82
N GLU A 250 -18.58 4.70 -19.49
CA GLU A 250 -18.38 5.22 -20.84
C GLU A 250 -17.23 6.23 -20.91
N LYS A 251 -17.17 7.19 -19.98
CA LYS A 251 -16.05 8.14 -19.91
C LYS A 251 -14.71 7.43 -19.69
N MET A 252 -14.71 6.39 -18.85
CA MET A 252 -13.52 5.56 -18.62
C MET A 252 -13.12 4.80 -19.88
N ILE A 253 -14.08 4.26 -20.65
CA ILE A 253 -13.83 3.61 -21.94
C ILE A 253 -13.20 4.60 -22.92
N ASP A 254 -13.76 5.80 -23.06
CA ASP A 254 -13.26 6.83 -23.97
C ASP A 254 -11.84 7.24 -23.61
N PHE A 255 -11.58 7.42 -22.31
CA PHE A 255 -10.23 7.66 -21.81
C PHE A 255 -9.29 6.50 -22.16
N MET A 256 -9.67 5.25 -21.89
CA MET A 256 -8.85 4.07 -22.24
C MET A 256 -8.57 3.99 -23.74
N GLN A 257 -9.55 4.27 -24.61
CA GLN A 257 -9.35 4.31 -26.06
C GLN A 257 -8.34 5.37 -26.48
N ALA A 258 -8.33 6.52 -25.80
CA ALA A 258 -7.40 7.62 -26.10
C ALA A 258 -5.95 7.31 -25.70
N ILE A 259 -5.73 6.54 -24.62
CA ILE A 259 -4.39 6.33 -24.05
C ILE A 259 -3.81 4.93 -24.29
N SER A 260 -4.49 4.06 -25.03
CA SER A 260 -4.02 2.70 -25.28
C SER A 260 -4.29 2.21 -26.70
N PRO A 261 -3.43 1.34 -27.26
CA PRO A 261 -3.65 0.78 -28.58
C PRO A 261 -5.00 0.06 -28.71
N ALA A 262 -5.68 0.22 -29.85
CA ALA A 262 -6.98 -0.41 -30.10
C ALA A 262 -6.91 -1.95 -30.15
N ALA A 263 -5.90 -2.49 -30.86
CA ALA A 263 -5.76 -3.94 -31.10
C ALA A 263 -4.34 -4.45 -30.78
N PRO A 264 -3.95 -4.47 -29.50
CA PRO A 264 -2.62 -4.90 -29.08
C PRO A 264 -2.43 -6.42 -29.28
N ARG A 265 -1.21 -6.82 -29.65
CA ARG A 265 -0.82 -8.21 -29.89
C ARG A 265 0.00 -8.74 -28.72
N VAL A 266 -0.37 -9.91 -28.21
CA VAL A 266 0.43 -10.65 -27.22
C VAL A 266 1.75 -11.09 -27.87
N LYS A 267 2.87 -10.81 -27.21
CA LYS A 267 4.22 -11.20 -27.63
C LYS A 267 4.77 -12.35 -26.83
N ARG A 268 4.50 -12.33 -25.52
CA ARG A 268 4.88 -13.37 -24.56
C ARG A 268 4.03 -13.21 -23.31
N GLY A 269 4.03 -14.20 -22.45
CA GLY A 269 3.43 -14.11 -21.14
C GLY A 269 3.90 -15.23 -20.23
N TYR A 270 3.66 -15.08 -18.94
CA TYR A 270 3.96 -16.08 -17.93
C TYR A 270 2.77 -16.26 -17.00
N ILE A 271 2.61 -17.46 -16.47
CA ILE A 271 1.53 -17.83 -15.54
C ILE A 271 2.11 -18.54 -14.32
N LYS A 272 1.58 -18.23 -13.14
CA LYS A 272 1.90 -18.90 -11.88
C LYS A 272 0.62 -18.97 -11.03
N GLY A 273 0.10 -20.18 -10.84
CA GLY A 273 -1.17 -20.37 -10.13
C GLY A 273 -2.32 -19.63 -10.82
N ASP A 274 -2.99 -18.76 -10.07
CA ASP A 274 -4.10 -17.93 -10.50
C ASP A 274 -3.67 -16.56 -11.03
N ARG A 275 -2.37 -16.30 -11.21
CA ARG A 275 -1.85 -15.02 -11.74
C ARG A 275 -1.14 -15.21 -13.06
N ALA A 276 -1.31 -14.25 -13.96
CA ALA A 276 -0.62 -14.21 -15.23
C ALA A 276 -0.16 -12.79 -15.56
N VAL A 277 0.91 -12.69 -16.34
CA VAL A 277 1.34 -11.46 -17.00
C VAL A 277 1.39 -11.68 -18.50
N LEU A 278 0.91 -10.71 -19.27
CA LEU A 278 1.09 -10.64 -20.71
C LEU A 278 1.93 -9.41 -21.05
N TYR A 279 2.87 -9.60 -21.95
CA TYR A 279 3.60 -8.51 -22.58
C TYR A 279 3.07 -8.35 -23.99
N VAL A 280 2.53 -7.18 -24.27
CA VAL A 280 1.80 -6.88 -25.51
C VAL A 280 2.46 -5.73 -26.26
N GLU A 281 2.22 -5.65 -27.56
CA GLU A 281 2.67 -4.56 -28.42
C GLU A 281 1.48 -4.00 -29.19
N GLY A 282 1.41 -2.68 -29.36
CA GLY A 282 0.38 -2.03 -30.16
C GLY A 282 0.87 -0.72 -30.77
N ILE A 283 0.01 -0.09 -31.57
CA ILE A 283 0.24 1.24 -32.13
C ILE A 283 -0.71 2.22 -31.45
N LEU A 284 -0.17 3.34 -30.97
CA LEU A 284 -0.93 4.47 -30.44
C LEU A 284 -0.29 5.74 -31.02
N GLU A 285 -1.11 6.61 -31.61
CA GLU A 285 -0.66 7.84 -32.29
C GLU A 285 0.47 7.60 -33.32
N GLY A 286 0.35 6.51 -34.10
CA GLY A 286 1.35 6.14 -35.11
C GLY A 286 2.68 5.61 -34.55
N LYS A 287 2.84 5.56 -33.23
CA LYS A 287 4.05 5.08 -32.56
C LYS A 287 3.82 3.69 -31.95
N LYS A 288 4.87 2.88 -31.99
CA LYS A 288 4.89 1.58 -31.32
C LYS A 288 4.93 1.78 -29.82
N ASN A 289 4.02 1.12 -29.12
CA ASN A 289 3.92 1.11 -27.67
C ASN A 289 3.92 -0.33 -27.14
N TYR A 290 4.37 -0.48 -25.91
CA TYR A 290 4.55 -1.75 -25.22
C TYR A 290 3.71 -1.76 -23.96
N GLY A 291 2.94 -2.84 -23.79
CA GLY A 291 2.04 -3.01 -22.65
C GLY A 291 2.49 -4.15 -21.75
N THR A 292 2.31 -3.97 -20.45
CA THR A 292 2.35 -5.04 -19.45
C THR A 292 0.96 -5.17 -18.84
N VAL A 293 0.36 -6.35 -18.98
CA VAL A 293 -0.99 -6.65 -18.52
C VAL A 293 -0.91 -7.69 -17.42
N GLU A 294 -1.36 -7.35 -16.23
CA GLU A 294 -1.53 -8.27 -15.12
C GLU A 294 -2.96 -8.82 -15.11
N LEU A 295 -3.08 -10.14 -14.98
CA LEU A 295 -4.35 -10.83 -14.88
C LEU A 295 -4.39 -11.74 -13.66
N ALA A 296 -5.59 -11.90 -13.10
CA ALA A 296 -5.88 -12.86 -12.05
C ALA A 296 -7.09 -13.73 -12.41
N ALA A 297 -7.09 -14.98 -11.98
CA ALA A 297 -8.17 -15.93 -12.15
C ALA A 297 -9.04 -15.99 -10.90
N LYS A 298 -10.37 -15.96 -11.08
CA LYS A 298 -11.34 -16.35 -10.05
C LYS A 298 -12.12 -17.55 -10.57
N GLY A 299 -11.73 -18.75 -10.13
CA GLY A 299 -12.21 -19.99 -10.72
C GLY A 299 -11.74 -20.14 -12.16
N LYS A 300 -12.67 -20.23 -13.11
CA LYS A 300 -12.35 -20.39 -14.55
C LYS A 300 -12.28 -19.07 -15.33
N THR A 301 -12.55 -17.94 -14.67
CA THR A 301 -12.62 -16.63 -15.32
C THR A 301 -11.37 -15.82 -15.00
N TRP A 302 -10.78 -15.23 -16.04
CA TRP A 302 -9.64 -14.32 -15.93
C TRP A 302 -10.10 -12.87 -16.02
N TYR A 303 -9.53 -12.01 -15.18
CA TYR A 303 -9.84 -10.60 -15.08
C TYR A 303 -8.57 -9.78 -15.23
N ILE A 304 -8.71 -8.58 -15.80
CA ILE A 304 -7.61 -7.61 -15.86
C ILE A 304 -7.47 -6.96 -14.48
N VAL A 305 -6.29 -7.09 -13.88
CA VAL A 305 -5.95 -6.44 -12.61
C VAL A 305 -5.31 -5.09 -12.88
N LYS A 306 -4.39 -5.04 -13.83
CA LYS A 306 -3.65 -3.82 -14.17
C LYS A 306 -3.19 -3.88 -15.61
N GLU A 307 -3.22 -2.72 -16.27
CA GLU A 307 -2.65 -2.52 -17.59
C GLU A 307 -1.75 -1.28 -17.54
N ASN A 308 -0.52 -1.38 -18.06
CA ASN A 308 0.40 -0.26 -18.15
C ASN A 308 1.04 -0.21 -19.55
N TRP A 309 1.12 0.99 -20.13
CA TRP A 309 1.66 1.25 -21.45
C TRP A 309 2.88 2.18 -21.39
N SER A 310 3.87 1.92 -22.24
CA SER A 310 5.06 2.77 -22.42
C SER A 310 5.51 2.74 -23.88
N ASP A 311 6.15 3.83 -24.30
CA ASP A 311 6.90 3.93 -25.56
C ASP A 311 8.22 3.14 -25.52
N THR A 312 8.66 2.71 -24.34
CA THR A 312 9.85 1.88 -24.14
C THR A 312 9.48 0.42 -23.88
N PRO A 313 10.24 -0.55 -24.43
CA PRO A 313 10.01 -1.95 -24.17
C PRO A 313 10.30 -2.28 -22.69
N PRO A 314 9.50 -3.16 -22.05
CA PRO A 314 9.76 -3.59 -20.69
C PRO A 314 11.14 -4.27 -20.60
N LYS A 315 11.87 -3.97 -19.52
CA LYS A 315 13.18 -4.57 -19.26
C LYS A 315 13.05 -6.11 -19.25
N LYS A 316 14.02 -6.77 -19.89
CA LYS A 316 14.04 -8.23 -20.08
C LYS A 316 14.18 -8.99 -18.77
#